data_AF-A0A7Y5AN29-F1
#
_entry.id   AF-A0A7Y5AN29-F1
#
_cell.length_a   1.000
_cell.length_b   1.000
_cell.length_c   1.000
_cell.angle_alpha   90.00
_cell.angle_beta   90.00
_cell.angle_gamma   90.00
#
_symmetry.space_group_name_H-M   'P 1'
#
loop_
_entity.id
_entity.type
_entity.pdbx_description
1 polymer ?
#
loop_
_entity_poly.entity_id
_entity_poly.type
_entity_poly.pdbx_seq_one_letter_code
_entity_poly.pdbx_strand_id
1 'polypeptide(L)'
;NATLASGDIADVNLNGYGAVDAYQYPGMLEDLSKDLDKLPNVKAFFKQKPEAEKFSADTKGKIYSIATGRGKSYSGTGQHMLINKAWLDKLGLQVPTTWDELENVLKAFKTQDPNGNGQADEIPMNIKKLESSYYTWYSPMLLLNSTGISTGFNMSAASETGFYAKNGVVKSFMTSDEYKQVIKYYHKLISE
;
A
#
# COMPACT_ATOMS: atom_id res chain seq x y z
N ASN A 1 1.24 17.15 -15.86
CA ASN A 1 1.10 15.92 -16.68
C ASN A 1 1.37 16.28 -18.14
N ALA A 2 2.31 15.61 -18.83
CA ALA A 2 2.73 16.00 -20.19
C ALA A 2 1.59 15.88 -21.22
N THR A 3 0.75 14.84 -21.11
CA THR A 3 -0.39 14.63 -22.01
C THR A 3 -1.43 15.75 -21.85
N LEU A 4 -1.84 16.06 -20.62
CA LEU A 4 -2.75 17.18 -20.34
C LEU A 4 -2.14 18.52 -20.78
N ALA A 5 -0.85 18.75 -20.52
CA ALA A 5 -0.17 19.99 -20.92
C ALA A 5 -0.08 20.17 -22.45
N SER A 6 -0.04 19.07 -23.21
CA SER A 6 0.01 19.12 -24.68
C SER A 6 -1.35 19.45 -25.32
N GLY A 7 -2.45 19.24 -24.60
CA GLY A 7 -3.82 19.41 -25.11
C GLY A 7 -4.28 18.30 -26.06
N ASP A 8 -3.40 17.40 -26.48
CA ASP A 8 -3.72 16.24 -27.32
C ASP A 8 -3.99 15.02 -26.41
N ILE A 9 -5.24 14.90 -25.96
CA ILE A 9 -5.70 13.83 -25.05
C ILE A 9 -6.66 12.90 -25.78
N ALA A 10 -6.62 11.60 -25.43
CA ALA A 10 -7.59 10.64 -25.95
C ALA A 10 -9.02 10.99 -25.50
N ASP A 11 -10.01 10.68 -26.35
CA ASP A 11 -11.44 10.95 -26.08
C ASP A 11 -11.91 10.29 -24.76
N VAL A 12 -11.40 9.09 -24.45
CA VAL A 12 -11.72 8.35 -23.22
C VAL A 12 -10.44 7.82 -22.61
N ASN A 13 -10.22 8.12 -21.32
CA ASN A 13 -9.05 7.69 -20.57
C ASN A 13 -9.44 6.66 -19.51
N LEU A 14 -8.88 5.45 -19.58
CA LEU A 14 -9.15 4.37 -18.63
C LEU A 14 -8.11 4.41 -17.51
N ASN A 15 -8.56 4.62 -16.26
CA ASN A 15 -7.68 4.81 -15.08
C ASN A 15 -6.61 5.92 -15.29
N GLY A 16 -6.93 6.95 -16.06
CA GLY A 16 -5.97 7.99 -16.42
C GLY A 16 -5.99 9.20 -15.49
N TYR A 17 -7.13 9.87 -15.39
CA TYR A 17 -7.26 11.19 -14.76
C TYR A 17 -8.44 11.24 -13.79
N GLY A 18 -8.41 12.17 -12.85
CA GLY A 18 -9.50 12.38 -11.89
C GLY A 18 -9.72 13.85 -11.51
N ALA A 19 -10.41 14.08 -10.40
CA ALA A 19 -10.78 15.43 -9.95
C ALA A 19 -9.57 16.35 -9.70
N VAL A 20 -8.45 15.81 -9.24
CA VAL A 20 -7.21 16.60 -9.03
C VAL A 20 -6.67 17.13 -10.35
N ASP A 21 -6.67 16.31 -11.41
CA ASP A 21 -6.24 16.73 -12.74
C ASP A 21 -7.22 17.77 -13.32
N ALA A 22 -8.53 17.55 -13.18
CA ALA A 22 -9.56 18.50 -13.64
C ALA A 22 -9.44 19.88 -12.96
N TYR A 23 -9.02 19.90 -11.70
CA TYR A 23 -8.74 21.14 -10.97
C TYR A 23 -7.51 21.87 -11.51
N GLN A 24 -6.44 21.13 -11.83
CA GLN A 24 -5.21 21.70 -12.37
C GLN A 24 -5.35 22.15 -13.84
N TYR A 25 -6.21 21.48 -14.61
CA TYR A 25 -6.41 21.68 -16.04
C TYR A 25 -7.89 21.94 -16.34
N PRO A 26 -8.41 23.13 -15.96
CA PRO A 26 -9.83 23.43 -16.09
C PRO A 26 -10.28 23.40 -17.55
N GLY A 27 -11.40 22.71 -17.80
CA GLY A 27 -12.00 22.62 -19.14
C GLY A 27 -11.45 21.49 -20.02
N MET A 28 -10.41 20.76 -19.58
CA MET A 28 -9.88 19.61 -20.33
C MET A 28 -10.67 18.32 -20.08
N LEU A 29 -11.32 18.19 -18.93
CA LEU A 29 -12.12 17.01 -18.57
C LEU A 29 -13.59 17.40 -18.44
N GLU A 30 -14.47 16.58 -19.01
CA GLU A 30 -15.92 16.75 -18.94
C GLU A 30 -16.44 16.44 -17.53
N ASP A 31 -17.38 17.26 -17.07
CA ASP A 31 -18.08 17.06 -15.80
C ASP A 31 -19.32 16.17 -16.03
N LEU A 32 -19.14 14.86 -15.85
CA LEU A 32 -20.15 13.83 -16.07
C LEU A 32 -21.35 13.94 -15.12
N SER A 33 -21.26 14.75 -14.05
CA SER A 33 -22.40 14.99 -13.16
C SER A 33 -23.60 15.59 -13.91
N LYS A 34 -23.35 16.31 -15.00
CA LYS A 34 -24.36 16.93 -15.87
C LYS A 34 -25.06 15.96 -16.80
N ASP A 35 -24.47 14.78 -17.03
CA ASP A 35 -24.95 13.77 -17.98
C ASP A 35 -25.40 12.48 -17.30
N LEU A 36 -25.53 12.46 -15.97
CA LEU A 36 -25.97 11.28 -15.21
C LEU A 36 -27.32 10.71 -15.69
N ASP A 37 -28.20 11.56 -16.25
CA ASP A 37 -29.46 11.09 -16.83
C ASP A 37 -29.29 10.19 -18.05
N LYS A 38 -28.19 10.34 -18.78
CA LYS A 38 -27.80 9.48 -19.90
C LYS A 38 -27.02 8.24 -19.45
N LEU A 39 -26.68 8.13 -18.16
CA LEU A 39 -25.83 7.08 -17.59
C LEU A 39 -26.60 6.22 -16.57
N PRO A 40 -27.66 5.48 -16.99
CA PRO A 40 -28.52 4.74 -16.08
C PRO A 40 -27.79 3.68 -15.25
N ASN A 41 -26.77 3.02 -15.83
CA ASN A 41 -25.96 2.04 -15.13
C ASN A 41 -25.08 2.67 -14.05
N VAL A 42 -24.60 3.90 -14.26
CA VAL A 42 -23.83 4.65 -13.27
C VAL A 42 -24.73 5.08 -12.12
N LYS A 43 -25.93 5.61 -12.41
CA LYS A 43 -26.92 5.93 -11.38
C LYS A 43 -27.32 4.69 -10.55
N ALA A 44 -27.53 3.54 -11.21
CA ALA A 44 -27.81 2.28 -10.53
C ALA A 44 -26.65 1.85 -9.63
N PHE A 45 -25.41 1.98 -10.11
CA PHE A 45 -24.21 1.69 -9.33
C PHE A 45 -24.07 2.60 -8.11
N PHE A 46 -24.22 3.92 -8.25
CA PHE A 46 -24.20 4.86 -7.13
C PHE A 46 -25.32 4.62 -6.12
N LYS A 47 -26.52 4.25 -6.59
CA LYS A 47 -27.61 3.85 -5.69
C LYS A 47 -27.28 2.58 -4.89
N GLN A 48 -26.61 1.60 -5.53
CA GLN A 48 -26.17 0.38 -4.87
C GLN A 48 -24.96 0.62 -3.94
N LYS A 49 -24.13 1.61 -4.27
CA LYS A 49 -22.85 1.93 -3.64
C LYS A 49 -22.69 3.45 -3.47
N PRO A 50 -23.39 4.08 -2.51
CA PRO A 50 -23.31 5.54 -2.31
C PRO A 50 -21.89 6.05 -2.02
N GLU A 51 -21.02 5.20 -1.47
CA GLU A 51 -19.60 5.50 -1.29
C GLU A 51 -18.87 5.72 -2.63
N ALA A 52 -19.26 5.01 -3.69
CA ALA A 52 -18.64 5.15 -5.00
C ALA A 52 -18.93 6.51 -5.64
N GLU A 53 -20.11 7.06 -5.41
CA GLU A 53 -20.44 8.44 -5.82
C GLU A 53 -19.53 9.45 -5.11
N LYS A 54 -19.34 9.30 -3.79
CA LYS A 54 -18.45 10.15 -3.00
C LYS A 54 -16.99 10.08 -3.46
N PHE A 55 -16.52 8.91 -3.90
CA PHE A 55 -15.17 8.76 -4.46
C PHE A 55 -15.05 9.29 -5.90
N SER A 56 -16.16 9.40 -6.62
CA SER A 56 -16.21 9.90 -8.01
C SER A 56 -16.34 11.43 -8.06
N ALA A 57 -16.94 12.02 -7.03
CA ALA A 57 -17.25 13.44 -6.95
C ALA A 57 -16.12 14.26 -6.28
N ASP A 58 -15.86 15.46 -6.82
CA ASP A 58 -15.02 16.46 -6.17
C ASP A 58 -15.75 17.14 -4.98
N THR A 59 -15.08 18.07 -4.30
CA THR A 59 -15.65 18.81 -3.16
C THR A 59 -16.85 19.70 -3.53
N LYS A 60 -17.13 19.88 -4.82
CA LYS A 60 -18.27 20.64 -5.37
C LYS A 60 -19.32 19.73 -5.99
N GLY A 61 -19.17 18.40 -5.90
CA GLY A 61 -20.11 17.42 -6.45
C GLY A 61 -19.90 17.10 -7.94
N LYS A 62 -18.85 17.62 -8.57
CA LYS A 62 -18.56 17.34 -9.99
C LYS A 62 -17.91 15.99 -10.16
N ILE A 63 -18.25 15.29 -11.23
CA ILE A 63 -17.77 13.92 -11.48
C ILE A 63 -16.89 13.92 -12.72
N TYR A 64 -15.59 13.71 -12.51
CA TYR A 64 -14.58 13.68 -13.59
C TYR A 64 -14.03 12.27 -13.86
N SER A 65 -14.35 11.31 -12.99
CA SER A 65 -13.99 9.91 -13.13
C SER A 65 -15.03 9.05 -12.41
N ILE A 66 -15.44 7.94 -13.02
CA ILE A 66 -16.38 7.00 -12.39
C ILE A 66 -15.59 5.98 -11.57
N ALA A 67 -15.83 5.91 -10.27
CA ALA A 67 -15.19 4.95 -9.39
C ALA A 67 -15.51 3.50 -9.81
N THR A 68 -14.53 2.61 -9.66
CA THR A 68 -14.73 1.19 -9.92
C THR A 68 -15.16 0.46 -8.65
N GLY A 69 -16.22 -0.33 -8.74
CA GLY A 69 -16.59 -1.28 -7.69
C GLY A 69 -16.02 -2.66 -8.01
N ARG A 70 -15.04 -3.13 -7.24
CA ARG A 70 -14.75 -4.58 -7.18
C ARG A 70 -15.77 -5.18 -6.20
N GLY A 71 -16.44 -6.28 -6.57
CA GLY A 71 -17.58 -6.85 -5.82
C GLY A 71 -17.25 -7.35 -4.41
N LYS A 72 -17.89 -8.42 -3.93
CA LYS A 72 -17.68 -8.95 -2.56
C LYS A 72 -16.26 -9.42 -2.20
N SER A 73 -15.29 -9.34 -3.10
CA SER A 73 -14.01 -10.02 -2.95
C SER A 73 -12.91 -9.03 -2.63
N TYR A 74 -12.62 -8.81 -1.34
CA TYR A 74 -11.28 -8.64 -0.76
C TYR A 74 -11.42 -8.52 0.77
N SER A 75 -11.69 -9.63 1.45
CA SER A 75 -11.69 -9.72 2.91
C SER A 75 -10.41 -10.37 3.42
N GLY A 76 -9.26 -9.91 2.93
CA GLY A 76 -7.94 -10.40 3.34
C GLY A 76 -6.82 -9.40 3.02
N THR A 77 -5.70 -9.52 3.72
CA THR A 77 -4.48 -8.77 3.41
C THR A 77 -3.84 -9.35 2.16
N GLY A 78 -3.51 -8.50 1.18
CA GLY A 78 -2.69 -8.90 0.04
C GLY A 78 -1.21 -9.06 0.37
N GLN A 79 -0.79 -8.58 1.54
CA GLN A 79 0.61 -8.42 1.95
C GLN A 79 0.93 -9.34 3.12
N HIS A 80 2.04 -10.08 3.03
CA HIS A 80 2.48 -11.01 4.07
C HIS A 80 4.00 -10.93 4.23
N MET A 81 4.48 -11.03 5.47
CA MET A 81 5.87 -11.40 5.73
C MET A 81 5.98 -12.91 5.57
N LEU A 82 7.00 -13.35 4.86
CA LEU A 82 7.24 -14.77 4.56
C LEU A 82 8.59 -15.19 5.13
N ILE A 83 8.67 -16.44 5.57
CA ILE A 83 9.90 -17.02 6.12
C ILE A 83 10.15 -18.40 5.51
N ASN A 84 11.41 -18.76 5.29
CA ASN A 84 11.77 -20.05 4.71
C ASN A 84 11.57 -21.17 5.73
N LYS A 85 10.45 -21.89 5.61
CA LYS A 85 10.12 -22.98 6.54
C LYS A 85 11.08 -24.16 6.46
N ALA A 86 11.61 -24.48 5.27
CA ALA A 86 12.58 -25.57 5.13
C ALA A 86 13.88 -25.27 5.89
N TRP A 87 14.30 -24.00 5.93
CA TRP A 87 15.46 -23.58 6.73
C TRP A 87 15.18 -23.65 8.23
N LEU A 88 13.98 -23.29 8.68
CA LEU A 88 13.57 -23.48 10.07
C LEU A 88 13.64 -24.95 10.47
N ASP A 89 13.03 -25.83 9.67
CA ASP A 89 12.96 -27.26 9.95
C ASP A 89 14.36 -27.91 9.97
N LYS A 90 15.25 -27.53 9.03
CA LYS A 90 16.63 -28.04 8.98
C LYS A 90 17.46 -27.64 10.21
N LEU A 91 17.26 -26.42 10.72
CA LEU A 91 17.98 -25.90 11.88
C LEU A 91 17.27 -26.21 13.22
N GLY A 92 16.10 -26.87 13.18
CA GLY A 92 15.31 -27.16 14.38
C GLY A 92 14.73 -25.90 15.05
N LEU A 93 14.50 -24.83 14.28
CA LEU A 93 13.99 -23.56 14.77
C LEU A 93 12.46 -23.47 14.66
N GLN A 94 11.84 -22.75 15.59
CA GLN A 94 10.41 -22.46 15.53
C GLN A 94 10.13 -21.20 14.69
N VAL A 95 8.89 -21.07 14.22
CA VAL A 95 8.42 -19.83 13.59
C VAL A 95 8.45 -18.71 14.63
N PRO A 96 9.17 -17.60 14.39
CA PRO A 96 9.32 -16.54 15.38
C PRO A 96 8.00 -15.80 15.60
N THR A 97 7.73 -15.47 16.85
CA THR A 97 6.55 -14.73 17.32
C THR A 97 6.89 -13.34 17.83
N THR A 98 8.17 -13.07 18.11
CA THR A 98 8.70 -11.79 18.56
C THR A 98 9.83 -11.30 17.65
N TRP A 99 10.17 -10.01 17.73
CA TRP A 99 11.27 -9.44 16.93
C TRP A 99 12.64 -9.97 17.36
N ASP A 100 12.81 -10.30 18.65
CA ASP A 100 14.04 -10.90 19.17
C ASP A 100 14.20 -12.35 18.68
N GLU A 101 13.12 -13.13 18.67
CA GLU A 101 13.11 -14.47 18.06
C GLU A 101 13.40 -14.41 16.56
N LEU A 102 12.80 -13.44 15.86
CA LEU A 102 13.07 -13.21 14.45
C LEU A 102 14.55 -12.90 14.23
N GLU A 103 15.15 -12.01 15.02
CA GLU A 103 16.58 -11.69 14.95
C GLU A 103 17.45 -12.94 15.14
N ASN A 104 17.15 -13.77 16.14
CA ASN A 104 17.88 -15.02 16.38
C ASN A 104 17.77 -16.00 15.20
N VAL A 105 16.58 -16.13 14.61
CA VAL A 105 16.37 -16.94 13.41
C VAL A 105 17.16 -16.40 12.22
N LEU A 106 17.15 -15.08 12.00
CA LEU A 106 17.91 -14.45 10.92
C LEU A 106 19.44 -14.64 11.11
N LYS A 107 19.93 -14.56 12.34
CA LYS A 107 21.33 -14.88 12.68
C LYS A 107 21.67 -16.34 12.40
N ALA A 108 20.78 -17.26 12.73
CA ALA A 108 20.97 -18.67 12.42
C ALA A 108 21.00 -18.92 10.90
N PHE A 109 20.10 -18.29 10.14
CA PHE A 109 20.12 -18.37 8.68
C PHE A 109 21.43 -17.86 8.08
N LYS A 110 22.03 -16.81 8.66
CA LYS A 110 23.30 -16.25 8.19
C LYS A 110 24.51 -17.13 8.47
N THR A 111 24.47 -17.95 9.53
CA THR A 111 25.69 -18.55 10.12
C THR A 111 25.70 -20.07 10.17
N GLN A 112 24.56 -20.73 9.97
CA GLN A 112 24.43 -22.18 10.14
C GLN A 112 24.18 -22.94 8.84
N ASP A 113 24.43 -22.31 7.68
CA ASP A 113 24.33 -22.94 6.35
C ASP A 113 23.02 -23.75 6.17
N PRO A 114 21.85 -23.11 6.32
CA PRO A 114 20.58 -23.81 6.13
C PRO A 114 20.42 -24.33 4.71
N ASN A 115 21.15 -23.84 3.70
CA ASN A 115 21.10 -24.40 2.36
C ASN A 115 22.03 -25.64 2.17
N GLY A 116 23.10 -25.76 2.96
CA GLY A 116 23.98 -26.93 3.04
C GLY A 116 25.11 -26.97 2.01
N ASN A 117 25.47 -25.83 1.42
CA ASN A 117 26.51 -25.75 0.39
C ASN A 117 27.91 -25.42 0.93
N GLY A 118 28.04 -25.22 2.25
CA GLY A 118 29.30 -24.86 2.91
C GLY A 118 29.78 -23.43 2.67
N GLN A 119 28.94 -22.55 2.11
CA GLN A 119 29.22 -21.14 1.84
C GLN A 119 28.25 -20.26 2.63
N ALA A 120 28.71 -19.08 3.05
CA ALA A 120 27.85 -18.10 3.72
C ALA A 120 27.16 -17.21 2.67
N ASP A 121 26.27 -17.78 1.86
CA ASP A 121 25.57 -17.10 0.76
C ASP A 121 24.09 -16.84 1.03
N GLU A 122 23.58 -17.21 2.21
CA GLU A 122 22.24 -16.85 2.63
C GLU A 122 22.05 -15.34 2.82
N ILE A 123 20.93 -14.84 2.33
CA ILE A 123 20.38 -13.52 2.65
C ILE A 123 19.22 -13.76 3.63
N PRO A 124 19.40 -13.56 4.95
CA PRO A 124 18.39 -13.93 5.95
C PRO A 124 17.07 -13.19 5.76
N MET A 125 17.13 -11.91 5.40
CA MET A 125 15.97 -11.06 5.17
C MET A 125 16.20 -10.20 3.93
N ASN A 126 15.34 -10.35 2.93
CA ASN A 126 15.34 -9.49 1.76
C ASN A 126 14.29 -8.39 1.94
N ILE A 127 14.77 -7.15 2.11
CA ILE A 127 13.93 -5.97 2.32
C ILE A 127 13.79 -5.24 0.99
N LYS A 128 12.54 -5.00 0.54
CA LYS A 128 12.29 -4.21 -0.66
C LYS A 128 12.87 -2.80 -0.48
N LYS A 129 13.51 -2.27 -1.51
CA LYS A 129 13.98 -0.89 -1.52
C LYS A 129 12.82 0.07 -1.18
N LEU A 130 13.11 1.04 -0.32
CA LEU A 130 12.15 2.11 -0.03
C LEU A 130 12.04 3.05 -1.23
N GLU A 131 10.80 3.26 -1.70
CA GLU A 131 10.51 4.22 -2.77
C GLU A 131 10.43 5.64 -2.21
N SER A 132 10.76 6.64 -3.02
CA SER A 132 10.87 8.05 -2.58
C SER A 132 9.53 8.75 -2.35
N SER A 133 8.44 8.23 -2.92
CA SER A 133 7.20 9.00 -3.07
C SER A 133 5.97 8.34 -2.44
N TYR A 134 5.99 7.03 -2.22
CA TYR A 134 4.88 6.29 -1.63
C TYR A 134 5.35 4.92 -1.11
N TYR A 135 4.70 4.43 -0.07
CA TYR A 135 4.88 3.08 0.45
C TYR A 135 4.09 2.09 -0.41
N THR A 136 4.80 1.12 -0.98
CA THR A 136 4.24 0.15 -1.93
C THR A 136 4.02 -1.22 -1.30
N TRP A 137 3.51 -2.15 -2.10
CA TRP A 137 3.45 -3.56 -1.72
C TRP A 137 4.82 -4.09 -1.30
N TYR A 138 4.85 -4.77 -0.15
CA TYR A 138 6.02 -5.35 0.49
C TYR A 138 7.04 -4.28 0.88
N SER A 139 6.55 -3.06 1.13
CA SER A 139 7.34 -1.99 1.73
C SER A 139 8.02 -2.48 3.01
N PRO A 140 9.24 -2.00 3.32
CA PRO A 140 9.86 -2.21 4.62
C PRO A 140 8.94 -1.84 5.79
N MET A 141 7.98 -0.95 5.57
CA MET A 141 7.07 -0.50 6.62
C MET A 141 6.06 -1.57 7.06
N LEU A 142 5.98 -2.73 6.40
CA LEU A 142 5.05 -3.80 6.77
C LEU A 142 5.22 -4.25 8.24
N LEU A 143 6.43 -4.16 8.81
CA LEU A 143 6.68 -4.50 10.20
C LEU A 143 5.95 -3.59 11.20
N LEU A 144 5.57 -2.36 10.82
CA LEU A 144 4.74 -1.48 11.67
C LEU A 144 3.37 -2.06 12.00
N ASN A 145 2.86 -2.99 11.18
CA ASN A 145 1.58 -3.64 11.49
C ASN A 145 1.67 -4.43 12.81
N SER A 146 2.85 -4.93 13.20
CA SER A 146 3.03 -5.61 14.49
C SER A 146 3.04 -4.65 15.68
N THR A 147 3.11 -3.34 15.45
CA THR A 147 3.04 -2.31 16.50
C THR A 147 1.64 -1.70 16.64
N GLY A 148 0.67 -2.18 15.85
CA GLY A 148 -0.69 -1.65 15.81
C GLY A 148 -0.88 -0.43 14.89
N ILE A 149 0.12 -0.07 14.08
CA ILE A 149 -0.01 0.94 13.03
C ILE A 149 -0.16 0.21 11.69
N SER A 150 -1.33 0.35 11.05
CA SER A 150 -1.55 -0.27 9.74
C SER A 150 -0.83 0.49 8.64
N THR A 151 -0.06 -0.22 7.81
CA THR A 151 0.67 0.37 6.66
C THR A 151 0.06 0.05 5.31
N GLY A 152 -1.24 -0.24 5.29
CA GLY A 152 -2.02 -0.39 4.07
C GLY A 152 -2.66 -1.77 3.94
N PHE A 153 -3.98 -1.77 4.01
CA PHE A 153 -4.81 -2.85 3.52
C PHE A 153 -5.16 -2.53 2.07
N ASN A 154 -4.59 -3.26 1.11
CA ASN A 154 -4.93 -3.16 -0.32
C ASN A 154 -4.81 -1.76 -0.96
N MET A 155 -3.71 -1.02 -0.73
CA MET A 155 -3.41 0.25 -1.44
C MET A 155 -4.40 1.40 -1.18
N SER A 156 -4.80 1.63 0.08
CA SER A 156 -5.47 2.90 0.39
C SER A 156 -4.48 4.05 0.27
N ALA A 157 -4.81 5.07 -0.53
CA ALA A 157 -3.97 6.23 -0.81
C ALA A 157 -3.43 6.94 0.45
N ALA A 158 -4.21 6.93 1.54
CA ALA A 158 -3.78 7.50 2.82
C ALA A 158 -2.65 6.69 3.48
N SER A 159 -2.75 5.37 3.50
CA SER A 159 -1.72 4.50 4.07
C SER A 159 -0.45 4.46 3.22
N GLU A 160 -0.57 4.56 1.89
CA GLU A 160 0.57 4.65 0.96
C GLU A 160 1.38 5.93 1.16
N THR A 161 0.78 6.96 1.75
CA THR A 161 1.45 8.24 2.08
C THR A 161 1.81 8.34 3.57
N GLY A 162 1.60 7.26 4.33
CA GLY A 162 1.99 7.13 5.72
C GLY A 162 0.99 7.66 6.75
N PHE A 163 -0.24 7.96 6.31
CA PHE A 163 -1.30 8.42 7.19
C PHE A 163 -2.21 7.29 7.69
N TYR A 164 -2.66 7.44 8.93
CA TYR A 164 -3.63 6.57 9.57
C TYR A 164 -4.52 7.39 10.52
N ALA A 165 -5.67 6.86 10.90
CA ALA A 165 -6.54 7.48 11.90
C ALA A 165 -6.58 6.63 13.18
N LYS A 166 -6.45 7.28 14.35
CA LYS A 166 -6.60 6.64 15.66
C LYS A 166 -7.44 7.55 16.54
N ASN A 167 -8.57 7.04 17.04
CA ASN A 167 -9.54 7.79 17.86
C ASN A 167 -10.05 9.07 17.18
N GLY A 168 -10.37 9.00 15.88
CA GLY A 168 -10.87 10.14 15.11
C GLY A 168 -9.81 11.19 14.73
N VAL A 169 -8.54 10.99 15.12
CA VAL A 169 -7.44 11.90 14.79
C VAL A 169 -6.57 11.29 13.69
N VAL A 170 -6.38 12.05 12.61
CA VAL A 170 -5.43 11.71 11.54
C VAL A 170 -4.01 11.93 12.03
N LYS A 171 -3.15 10.93 11.83
CA LYS A 171 -1.74 10.90 12.23
C LYS A 171 -0.88 10.42 11.07
N SER A 172 0.40 10.75 11.14
CA SER A 172 1.42 10.15 10.26
C SER A 172 2.25 9.17 11.08
N PHE A 173 2.53 7.98 10.54
CA PHE A 173 3.44 7.07 11.22
C PHE A 173 4.87 7.60 11.23
N MET A 174 5.25 8.48 10.28
CA MET A 174 6.60 9.05 10.21
C MET A 174 6.96 9.88 11.44
N THR A 175 5.96 10.31 12.21
CA THR A 175 6.14 11.06 13.46
C THR A 175 5.93 10.21 14.70
N SER A 176 5.81 8.88 14.57
CA SER A 176 5.48 7.99 15.69
C SER A 176 6.71 7.28 16.28
N ASP A 177 6.63 6.90 17.55
CA ASP A 177 7.69 6.14 18.21
C ASP A 177 7.84 4.73 17.62
N GLU A 178 6.74 4.13 17.18
CA GLU A 178 6.72 2.83 16.53
C GLU A 178 7.51 2.83 15.21
N TYR A 179 7.37 3.89 14.40
CA TYR A 179 8.20 4.07 13.20
C TYR A 179 9.68 4.15 13.55
N LYS A 180 10.04 4.94 14.56
CA LYS A 180 11.42 5.03 15.06
C LYS A 180 11.93 3.66 15.53
N GLN A 181 11.10 2.86 16.18
CA GLN A 181 11.44 1.51 16.64
C GLN A 181 11.73 0.56 15.47
N VAL A 182 10.87 0.55 14.44
CA VAL A 182 11.06 -0.27 13.23
C VAL A 182 12.34 0.13 12.49
N ILE A 183 12.59 1.43 12.33
CA ILE A 183 13.82 1.91 11.67
C ILE A 183 15.06 1.50 12.46
N LYS A 184 15.05 1.60 13.79
CA LYS A 184 16.16 1.12 14.63
C LYS A 184 16.38 -0.39 14.51
N TYR A 185 15.30 -1.16 14.46
CA TYR A 185 15.37 -2.61 14.29
C TYR A 185 16.02 -2.97 12.94
N TYR A 186 15.58 -2.35 11.84
CA TYR A 186 16.20 -2.57 10.54
C TYR A 186 17.64 -2.10 10.48
N HIS A 187 17.97 -0.95 11.08
CA HIS A 187 19.35 -0.49 11.16
C HIS A 187 20.25 -1.50 11.86
N LYS A 188 19.78 -2.08 12.97
CA LYS A 188 20.49 -3.15 13.68
C LYS A 188 20.72 -4.37 12.78
N LEU A 189 19.67 -4.89 12.15
CA LEU A 189 19.77 -6.05 11.25
C LEU A 189 20.72 -5.83 10.06
N ILE A 190 20.79 -4.60 9.53
CA ILE A 190 21.68 -4.25 8.41
C ILE A 190 23.14 -4.11 8.87
N SER A 191 23.36 -3.72 10.13
CA SER A 191 24.71 -3.51 10.67
C SER A 191 25.44 -4.81 11.09
N GLU A 192 24.71 -5.92 11.19
CA GLU A 192 25.20 -7.25 11.59
C GLU A 192 25.48 -8.15 10.38
#